data_AF-A0A060C3F9-F1
#
_entry.id   AF-A0A060C3F9-F1
#
_cell.length_a   1.000
_cell.length_b   1.000
_cell.length_c   1.000
_cell.angle_alpha   90.00
_cell.angle_beta   90.00
_cell.angle_gamma   90.00
#
_symmetry.space_group_name_H-M   'P 1'
#
loop_
_entity.id
_entity.type
_entity.pdbx_description
1 polymer ?
#
loop_
_entity_poly.entity_id
_entity_poly.type
_entity_poly.pdbx_seq_one_letter_code
_entity_poly.pdbx_strand_id
1 'polypeptide(L)'
;MDAVSEKTGAAWGVDPQLITAIIAIESGGNPTVISQSGAVGLMQLKPSTSGRDVYRRMGWSGVPSVSELKNPERNISMGAAYLSILETGPLAGIKDPQVM
;
A
#
# COMPACT_ATOMS: atom_id res chain seq x y z
N MET A 1 8.91 -6.20 10.46
CA MET A 1 8.61 -5.40 9.26
C MET A 1 9.26 -6.04 8.05
N ASP A 2 10.58 -6.22 8.07
CA ASP A 2 11.40 -6.60 6.93
C ASP A 2 10.92 -7.88 6.21
N ALA A 3 10.67 -8.97 6.94
CA ALA A 3 10.17 -10.21 6.33
C ALA A 3 8.79 -10.07 5.64
N VAL A 4 7.92 -9.18 6.12
CA VAL A 4 6.60 -8.93 5.51
C VAL A 4 6.76 -8.04 4.28
N SER A 5 7.60 -7.01 4.35
CA SER A 5 7.93 -6.14 3.22
C SER A 5 8.60 -6.93 2.09
N GLU A 6 9.55 -7.82 2.40
CA GLU A 6 10.23 -8.68 1.42
C GLU A 6 9.26 -9.60 0.69
N LYS A 7 8.46 -10.35 1.45
CA LYS A 7 7.46 -11.28 0.88
C LYS A 7 6.45 -10.54 0.01
N THR A 8 6.01 -9.37 0.46
CA THR A 8 4.98 -8.58 -0.23
C THR A 8 5.56 -7.91 -1.48
N GLY A 9 6.77 -7.35 -1.37
CA GLY A 9 7.47 -6.75 -2.49
C GLY A 9 7.67 -7.74 -3.63
N ALA A 10 8.11 -8.96 -3.32
CA ALA A 10 8.24 -10.03 -4.30
C ALA A 10 6.89 -10.40 -4.97
N ALA A 11 5.78 -10.40 -4.21
CA ALA A 11 4.46 -10.75 -4.73
C ALA A 11 3.88 -9.68 -5.69
N TRP A 12 4.24 -8.41 -5.49
CA TRP A 12 3.67 -7.28 -6.24
C TRP A 12 4.65 -6.59 -7.18
N GLY A 13 5.92 -7.03 -7.22
CA GLY A 13 6.98 -6.42 -8.02
C GLY A 13 7.49 -5.09 -7.47
N VAL A 14 7.32 -4.84 -6.16
CA VAL A 14 7.67 -3.57 -5.51
C VAL A 14 8.91 -3.75 -4.64
N ASP A 15 9.83 -2.79 -4.64
CA ASP A 15 11.03 -2.84 -3.78
C ASP A 15 10.63 -2.83 -2.28
N PRO A 16 11.06 -3.83 -1.48
CA PRO A 16 10.85 -3.84 -0.03
C PRO A 16 11.38 -2.60 0.70
N GLN A 17 12.45 -1.98 0.19
CA GLN A 17 13.00 -0.73 0.75
C GLN A 17 12.03 0.43 0.53
N LEU A 18 11.42 0.54 -0.65
CA LEU A 18 10.39 1.55 -0.93
C LEU A 18 9.18 1.38 0.00
N ILE A 19 8.69 0.15 0.18
CA ILE A 19 7.60 -0.15 1.12
C ILE A 19 7.97 0.32 2.53
N THR A 20 9.18 -0.01 2.99
CA THR A 20 9.65 0.33 4.33
C THR A 20 9.80 1.84 4.50
N ALA A 21 10.32 2.55 3.49
CA ALA A 21 10.45 4.00 3.49
C ALA A 21 9.07 4.69 3.59
N ILE A 22 8.08 4.23 2.80
CA ILE A 22 6.71 4.75 2.87
C ILE A 22 6.12 4.54 4.26
N ILE A 23 6.25 3.35 4.84
CA ILE A 23 5.73 3.07 6.19
C ILE A 23 6.34 4.01 7.24
N ALA A 24 7.65 4.24 7.16
CA ALA A 24 8.36 5.10 8.08
C ALA A 24 7.86 6.55 7.98
N ILE A 25 7.64 7.06 6.78
CA ILE A 25 7.17 8.42 6.52
C ILE A 25 5.69 8.59 6.92
N GLU A 26 4.84 7.64 6.54
CA GLU A 26 3.38 7.76 6.65
C GLU A 26 2.85 7.50 8.07
N SER A 27 3.47 6.56 8.80
CA SER A 27 2.96 6.14 10.11
C SER A 27 4.03 6.03 11.20
N GLY A 28 5.31 6.20 10.86
CA GLY A 28 6.41 5.88 11.78
C GLY A 28 6.43 4.41 12.21
N GLY A 29 5.83 3.51 11.41
CA GLY A 29 5.68 2.10 11.75
C GLY A 29 4.55 1.78 12.72
N ASN A 30 3.63 2.71 13.01
CA ASN A 30 2.51 2.47 13.91
C ASN A 30 1.25 1.95 13.16
N PRO A 31 0.82 0.70 13.38
CA PRO A 31 -0.27 0.09 12.62
C PRO A 31 -1.67 0.59 13.02
N THR A 32 -1.78 1.38 14.09
CA THR A 32 -3.09 1.85 14.59
C THR A 32 -3.42 3.28 14.17
N VAL A 33 -2.52 3.96 13.46
CA VAL A 33 -2.68 5.36 13.04
C VAL A 33 -3.89 5.51 12.12
N ILE A 34 -4.70 6.53 12.39
CA ILE A 34 -5.75 7.00 11.49
C ILE A 34 -5.54 8.49 11.28
N SER A 35 -5.36 8.93 10.03
CA SER A 35 -5.21 10.35 9.71
C SER A 35 -6.54 11.09 9.83
N GLN A 36 -6.47 12.42 9.90
CA GLN A 36 -7.67 13.28 9.87
C GLN A 36 -8.54 13.06 8.62
N SER A 37 -7.93 12.66 7.49
CA SER A 37 -8.65 12.40 6.24
C SER A 37 -9.16 10.96 6.11
N GLY A 38 -8.93 10.11 7.12
CA GLY A 38 -9.40 8.72 7.18
C GLY A 38 -8.47 7.69 6.51
N ALA A 39 -7.18 8.01 6.34
CA ALA A 39 -6.17 7.03 5.96
C ALA A 39 -5.79 6.15 7.18
N VAL A 40 -5.53 4.86 6.99
CA VAL A 40 -5.44 3.88 8.07
C VAL A 40 -4.18 3.02 7.96
N GLY A 41 -3.55 2.79 9.11
CA GLY A 41 -2.52 1.78 9.31
C GLY A 41 -1.14 2.18 8.80
N LEU A 42 -0.30 1.17 8.56
CA LEU A 42 1.14 1.33 8.32
C LEU A 42 1.46 2.15 7.07
N MET A 43 0.75 1.89 5.98
CA MET A 43 0.94 2.56 4.68
C MET A 43 -0.14 3.61 4.41
N GLN A 44 -0.88 4.02 5.45
CA GLN A 44 -1.91 5.07 5.37
C GLN A 44 -2.87 4.90 4.16
N LEU A 45 -3.50 3.74 4.07
CA LEU A 45 -4.48 3.46 3.02
C LEU A 45 -5.85 4.04 3.36
N LYS A 46 -6.51 4.65 2.38
CA LYS A 46 -7.86 5.18 2.56
C LYS A 46 -8.88 4.22 1.93
N PRO A 47 -9.87 3.71 2.70
CA PRO A 47 -10.86 2.75 2.18
C PRO A 47 -11.54 3.20 0.89
N SER A 48 -11.96 4.47 0.82
CA SER A 48 -12.76 4.98 -0.28
C SER A 48 -11.98 5.21 -1.59
N THR A 49 -10.64 5.22 -1.54
CA THR A 49 -9.76 5.50 -2.69
C THR A 49 -8.79 4.35 -2.90
N SER A 50 -7.57 4.38 -2.33
CA SER A 50 -6.55 3.36 -2.57
C SER A 50 -7.03 1.96 -2.19
N GLY A 51 -7.80 1.83 -1.11
CA GLY A 51 -8.44 0.57 -0.74
C GLY A 51 -9.41 0.04 -1.79
N ARG A 52 -10.22 0.93 -2.38
CA ARG A 52 -11.17 0.61 -3.45
C ARG A 52 -10.47 0.18 -4.73
N ASP A 53 -9.39 0.87 -5.10
CA ASP A 53 -8.65 0.56 -6.33
C ASP A 53 -7.97 -0.81 -6.22
N VAL A 54 -7.41 -1.13 -5.05
CA VAL A 54 -6.88 -2.47 -4.77
C VAL A 54 -8.00 -3.52 -4.83
N TYR A 55 -9.15 -3.28 -4.20
CA TYR A 55 -10.28 -4.21 -4.27
C TYR A 55 -10.72 -4.48 -5.71
N ARG A 56 -10.86 -3.43 -6.53
CA ARG A 56 -11.17 -3.55 -7.96
C ARG A 56 -10.12 -4.35 -8.71
N ARG A 57 -8.83 -4.09 -8.46
CA ARG A 57 -7.70 -4.82 -9.07
C ARG A 57 -7.71 -6.31 -8.73
N MET A 58 -8.24 -6.68 -7.56
CA MET A 58 -8.43 -8.06 -7.11
C MET A 58 -9.75 -8.69 -7.60
N GLY A 59 -10.60 -7.94 -8.31
CA GLY A 59 -11.93 -8.41 -8.73
C GLY A 59 -12.94 -8.47 -7.58
N TRP A 60 -12.68 -7.80 -6.47
CA TRP A 60 -13.57 -7.74 -5.30
C TRP A 60 -14.47 -6.51 -5.34
N SER A 61 -15.70 -6.67 -4.85
CA SER A 61 -16.65 -5.56 -4.70
C SER A 61 -16.45 -4.82 -3.38
N GLY A 62 -16.78 -3.53 -3.35
CA GLY A 62 -16.79 -2.73 -2.12
C GLY A 62 -15.46 -2.05 -1.83
N VAL A 63 -15.15 -1.89 -0.54
CA VAL A 63 -13.94 -1.25 -0.01
C VAL A 63 -13.48 -2.02 1.24
N PRO A 64 -12.18 -2.02 1.56
CA PRO A 64 -11.70 -2.64 2.80
C PRO A 64 -12.28 -1.93 4.03
N SER A 65 -12.47 -2.69 5.09
CA SER A 65 -12.89 -2.13 6.38
C SER A 65 -11.74 -1.48 7.14
N VAL A 66 -12.03 -0.60 8.09
CA VAL A 66 -10.98 0.00 8.96
C VAL A 66 -10.26 -1.07 9.77
N SER A 67 -10.95 -2.09 10.26
CA SER A 67 -10.33 -3.19 11.01
C SER A 67 -9.40 -4.03 10.15
N GLU A 68 -9.77 -4.29 8.90
CA GLU A 68 -8.90 -4.93 7.92
C GLU A 68 -7.65 -4.09 7.63
N LEU A 69 -7.79 -2.78 7.43
CA LEU A 69 -6.64 -1.90 7.22
C LEU A 69 -5.78 -1.68 8.47
N LYS A 70 -6.28 -1.99 9.66
CA LYS A 70 -5.46 -2.02 10.90
C LYS A 70 -4.64 -3.30 11.03
N ASN A 71 -4.96 -4.36 10.28
CA ASN A 71 -4.13 -5.56 10.25
C ASN A 71 -2.83 -5.26 9.48
N PRO A 72 -1.65 -5.38 10.12
CA PRO A 72 -0.37 -5.00 9.49
C PRO A 72 -0.09 -5.71 8.16
N GLU A 73 -0.32 -7.03 8.10
CA GLU A 73 -0.04 -7.82 6.90
C GLU A 73 -0.97 -7.45 5.74
N ARG A 74 -2.27 -7.27 6.02
CA ARG A 74 -3.24 -6.82 5.01
C ARG A 74 -2.93 -5.41 4.54
N ASN A 75 -2.60 -4.50 5.47
CA ASN A 75 -2.28 -3.12 5.13
C ASN A 75 -1.05 -3.04 4.22
N ILE A 76 0.04 -3.73 4.56
CA ILE A 76 1.26 -3.77 3.75
C ILE A 76 0.97 -4.41 2.38
N SER A 77 0.25 -5.53 2.37
CA SER A 77 -0.12 -6.20 1.11
C SER A 77 -0.95 -5.31 0.19
N MET A 78 -1.91 -4.58 0.73
CA MET A 78 -2.74 -3.67 -0.07
C MET A 78 -1.95 -2.43 -0.50
N GLY A 79 -1.02 -1.93 0.31
CA GLY A 79 -0.18 -0.80 -0.05
C GLY A 79 0.77 -1.13 -1.18
N ALA A 80 1.42 -2.29 -1.14
CA ALA A 80 2.23 -2.78 -2.26
C ALA A 80 1.40 -3.01 -3.53
N ALA A 81 0.19 -3.57 -3.40
CA ALA A 81 -0.72 -3.71 -4.54
C ALA A 81 -1.08 -2.34 -5.15
N TYR A 82 -1.30 -1.31 -4.32
CA TYR A 82 -1.59 0.03 -4.79
C TYR A 82 -0.39 0.67 -5.51
N LEU A 83 0.83 0.49 -5.00
CA LEU A 83 2.05 0.93 -5.68
C LEU A 83 2.20 0.27 -7.05
N SER A 84 1.96 -1.04 -7.14
CA SER A 84 1.95 -1.79 -8.41
C SER A 84 0.88 -1.27 -9.38
N ILE A 85 -0.31 -0.88 -8.89
CA ILE A 85 -1.36 -0.24 -9.72
C ILE A 85 -0.86 1.10 -10.28
N LEU A 86 -0.17 1.92 -9.49
CA LEU A 86 0.37 3.20 -9.94
C LEU A 86 1.44 3.00 -11.02
N GLU A 87 2.40 2.11 -10.76
CA GLU A 87 3.52 1.80 -11.66
C GLU A 87 3.04 1.23 -13.00
N THR A 88 2.12 0.26 -12.97
CA THR A 88 1.65 -0.43 -14.18
C THR A 88 0.49 0.29 -14.88
N GLY A 89 -0.08 1.32 -14.26
CA GLY A 89 -1.19 2.10 -14.78
C GLY A 89 -0.76 3.53 -15.12
N PRO A 90 -1.11 4.53 -14.29
CA PRO A 90 -0.91 5.94 -14.63
C PRO A 90 0.56 6.36 -14.82
N LEU A 91 1.52 5.64 -14.21
CA LEU A 91 2.95 5.94 -14.33
C LEU A 91 3.67 5.09 -15.37
N ALA A 92 2.94 4.21 -16.07
CA ALA A 92 3.50 3.35 -17.09
C ALA A 92 4.18 4.19 -18.19
N GLY A 93 5.40 3.82 -18.55
CA GLY A 93 6.17 4.48 -19.60
C GLY A 93 7.16 5.55 -19.12
N ILE A 94 7.17 5.88 -17.83
CA ILE A 94 8.32 6.55 -17.21
C ILE A 94 9.48 5.54 -17.21
N LYS A 95 10.65 5.94 -17.71
CA LYS A 95 11.83 5.06 -17.86
C LYS A 95 13.04 5.52 -17.06
N ASP A 96 12.95 6.71 -16.45
CA ASP A 96 14.02 7.26 -15.65
C ASP A 96 13.94 6.67 -14.22
N PRO A 97 14.96 5.89 -13.80
CA PRO A 97 14.97 5.24 -12.50
C PRO A 97 15.21 6.21 -11.33
N GLN A 98 15.47 7.50 -11.56
CA GLN A 98 15.60 8.51 -10.50
C GLN A 98 14.28 9.22 -10.15
N VAL A 99 13.21 8.94 -10.89
CA VAL A 99 11.89 9.59 -10.72
C VAL A 99 10.80 8.59 -10.27
N MET A 100 11.13 7.30 -10.20
CA MET A 100 10.33 6.25 -9.56
C MET A 100 10.98 5.80 -8.25
#